data_AF-A0ABD1QY98-F1
#
_entry.id   AF-A0ABD1QY98-F1
#
_cell.length_a   1.000
_cell.length_b   1.000
_cell.length_c   1.000
_cell.angle_alpha   90.00
_cell.angle_beta   90.00
_cell.angle_gamma   90.00
#
_symmetry.space_group_name_H-M   'P 1'
#
loop_
_entity.id
_entity.type
_entity.pdbx_description
1 polymer ?
#
loop_
_entity_poly.entity_id
_entity_poly.type
_entity_poly.pdbx_seq_one_letter_code
_entity_poly.pdbx_strand_id
1 'polypeptide(L)'
;MAPRGRRVNNGEQCQQPQPNGVDPHFAQQFLAMMHTFVQATAPPQPPLQPTPPALPPQPQAPTTTGDTCINVAVIVELFRKQHPPTFEGSIDPLEAEDWLVGIERIFDLIDCPDKKKKEAEFLTLTQGSISLTEYECKFEDLSHYVPTFVDTEEKKARCFEQGLRDDLRQAVVVLELGTYHEVLAKAQLADFKGRFSGEGKQQQSLVEKRKWEDNKGKEKQDYAKKGRVGPT
;
A
#
# COMPACT_ATOMS: atom_id res chain seq x y z
N MET A 1 -53.76 -68.64 -40.13
CA MET A 1 -53.89 -67.23 -40.58
C MET A 1 -54.10 -66.34 -39.37
N ALA A 2 -53.07 -65.60 -39.00
CA ALA A 2 -53.07 -64.42 -38.13
C ALA A 2 -52.02 -63.45 -38.73
N PRO A 3 -51.93 -62.15 -38.40
CA PRO A 3 -52.81 -61.27 -37.63
C PRO A 3 -53.19 -59.96 -38.40
N ARG A 4 -54.11 -59.15 -37.85
CA ARG A 4 -54.29 -57.72 -38.17
C ARG A 4 -54.60 -57.06 -36.80
N GLY A 5 -53.81 -56.18 -36.21
CA GLY A 5 -53.01 -55.08 -36.76
C GLY A 5 -53.70 -53.76 -36.36
N ARG A 6 -53.49 -53.26 -35.14
CA ARG A 6 -53.79 -51.86 -34.80
C ARG A 6 -52.88 -51.34 -33.67
N ARG A 7 -51.95 -50.49 -34.12
CA ARG A 7 -51.27 -49.36 -33.45
C ARG A 7 -51.08 -49.41 -31.93
N VAL A 8 -49.82 -49.63 -31.55
CA VAL A 8 -49.20 -48.86 -30.47
C VAL A 8 -48.83 -47.48 -31.04
N ASN A 9 -49.32 -46.39 -30.44
CA ASN A 9 -48.77 -45.05 -30.65
C ASN A 9 -47.79 -44.82 -29.49
N ASN A 10 -46.49 -45.03 -29.71
CA ASN A 10 -45.44 -44.41 -28.90
C ASN A 10 -44.91 -43.25 -29.73
N GLY A 11 -45.54 -42.09 -29.56
CA GLY A 11 -44.95 -40.80 -29.91
C GLY A 11 -44.56 -40.13 -28.61
N GLU A 12 -43.34 -40.42 -28.15
CA GLU A 12 -42.63 -39.58 -27.19
C GLU A 12 -42.51 -38.19 -27.81
N GLN A 13 -43.44 -37.29 -27.48
CA GLN A 13 -43.13 -35.87 -27.52
C GLN A 13 -42.11 -35.62 -26.42
N CYS A 14 -40.94 -35.16 -26.83
CA CYS A 14 -39.91 -34.65 -25.95
C CYS A 14 -40.47 -33.47 -25.15
N GLN A 15 -40.93 -33.70 -23.93
CA GLN A 15 -41.17 -32.62 -22.97
C GLN A 15 -39.83 -32.21 -22.38
N GLN A 16 -39.35 -31.04 -22.78
CA GLN A 16 -38.17 -30.37 -22.27
C GLN A 16 -38.36 -30.01 -20.78
N PRO A 17 -37.41 -30.29 -19.86
CA PRO A 17 -37.55 -29.91 -18.46
C PRO A 17 -37.41 -28.38 -18.31
N GLN A 18 -38.43 -27.74 -17.75
CA GLN A 18 -38.40 -26.32 -17.38
C GLN A 18 -37.54 -26.15 -16.11
N PRO A 19 -36.61 -25.17 -16.05
CA PRO A 19 -35.85 -24.91 -14.84
C PRO A 19 -36.61 -23.96 -13.90
N ASN A 20 -36.51 -24.26 -12.60
CA ASN A 20 -36.63 -23.34 -11.47
C ASN A 20 -37.99 -22.65 -11.24
N GLY A 21 -38.76 -23.22 -10.31
CA GLY A 21 -39.76 -22.49 -9.55
C GLY A 21 -39.56 -22.79 -8.07
N VAL A 22 -38.73 -21.99 -7.37
CA VAL A 22 -38.92 -21.86 -5.93
C VAL A 22 -40.28 -21.19 -5.75
N ASP A 23 -41.18 -21.87 -5.05
CA ASP A 23 -42.53 -21.39 -4.85
C ASP A 23 -42.49 -19.96 -4.26
N PRO A 24 -43.16 -18.98 -4.90
CA PRO A 24 -43.05 -17.57 -4.51
C PRO A 24 -43.58 -17.31 -3.09
N HIS A 25 -44.43 -18.19 -2.58
CA HIS A 25 -44.91 -18.12 -1.20
C HIS A 25 -43.87 -18.67 -0.20
N PHE A 26 -43.05 -19.64 -0.59
CA PHE A 26 -41.88 -20.06 0.20
C PHE A 26 -40.83 -18.93 0.32
N ALA A 27 -40.52 -18.25 -0.79
CA ALA A 27 -39.60 -17.10 -0.78
C ALA A 27 -40.11 -15.95 0.10
N GLN A 28 -41.43 -15.69 0.07
CA GLN A 28 -42.05 -14.65 0.91
C GLN A 28 -42.03 -15.02 2.40
N GLN A 29 -42.27 -16.28 2.75
CA GLN A 29 -42.16 -16.75 4.15
C GLN A 29 -40.73 -16.66 4.68
N PHE A 30 -39.74 -16.99 3.85
CA PHE A 30 -38.34 -16.87 4.23
C PHE A 30 -37.94 -15.40 4.47
N LEU A 31 -38.36 -14.47 3.61
CA LEU A 31 -38.16 -13.04 3.82
C LEU A 31 -38.86 -12.53 5.09
N ALA A 32 -40.09 -12.97 5.35
CA ALA A 32 -40.85 -12.56 6.53
C ALA A 32 -40.22 -13.06 7.85
N MET A 33 -39.72 -14.30 7.85
CA MET A 33 -38.98 -14.85 9.00
C MET A 33 -37.67 -14.09 9.25
N MET A 34 -36.91 -13.76 8.20
CA MET A 34 -35.66 -12.99 8.32
C MET A 34 -35.90 -11.56 8.79
N HIS A 35 -36.96 -10.89 8.32
CA HIS A 35 -37.31 -9.53 8.75
C HIS A 35 -37.72 -9.47 10.24
N THR A 36 -38.42 -10.50 10.73
CA THR A 36 -38.83 -10.60 12.14
C THR A 36 -37.61 -10.78 13.05
N PHE A 37 -36.63 -11.58 12.62
CA PHE A 37 -35.39 -11.81 13.38
C PHE A 37 -34.56 -10.52 13.53
N VAL A 38 -34.47 -9.72 12.46
CA VAL A 38 -33.76 -8.43 12.48
C VAL A 38 -34.41 -7.40 13.43
N GLN A 39 -35.74 -7.40 13.56
CA GLN A 39 -36.44 -6.51 14.51
C GLN A 39 -36.34 -6.96 15.97
N ALA A 40 -36.22 -8.27 16.23
CA ALA A 40 -36.19 -8.81 17.60
C ALA A 40 -34.82 -8.67 18.29
N THR A 41 -33.75 -8.34 17.56
CA THR A 41 -32.38 -8.21 18.13
C THR A 41 -31.81 -6.78 18.06
N ALA A 42 -32.59 -5.79 17.60
CA ALA A 42 -32.14 -4.40 17.50
C ALA A 42 -32.27 -3.66 18.85
N PRO A 43 -31.18 -3.08 19.41
CA PRO A 43 -31.27 -2.28 20.63
C PRO A 43 -32.11 -1.01 20.42
N PRO A 44 -32.82 -0.52 21.46
CA PRO A 44 -33.71 0.63 21.34
C PRO A 44 -32.93 1.89 20.95
N GLN A 45 -33.36 2.53 19.87
CA GLN A 45 -32.82 3.81 19.39
C GLN A 45 -33.30 4.94 20.34
N PRO A 46 -32.42 5.81 20.86
CA PRO A 46 -32.83 6.97 21.65
C PRO A 46 -33.62 7.98 20.79
N PRO A 47 -34.49 8.80 21.40
CA PRO A 47 -35.40 9.68 20.66
C PRO A 47 -34.63 10.72 19.84
N LEU A 48 -34.98 10.83 18.55
CA LEU A 48 -34.44 11.81 17.60
C LEU A 48 -34.67 13.24 18.11
N GLN A 49 -33.60 14.00 18.32
CA GLN A 49 -33.67 15.43 18.64
C GLN A 49 -33.95 16.25 17.36
N PRO A 50 -34.69 17.37 17.44
CA PRO A 50 -34.96 18.24 16.29
C PRO A 50 -33.68 18.94 15.81
N THR A 51 -33.42 18.88 14.50
CA THR A 51 -32.31 19.56 13.81
C THR A 51 -32.48 21.09 13.86
N PRO A 52 -31.43 21.89 14.13
CA PRO A 52 -31.48 23.34 13.99
C PRO A 52 -31.57 23.77 12.51
N PRO A 53 -32.15 24.95 12.22
CA PRO A 53 -32.41 25.38 10.84
C PRO A 53 -31.12 25.69 10.07
N ALA A 54 -31.13 25.33 8.78
CA ALA A 54 -30.03 25.50 7.84
C ALA A 54 -29.60 26.97 7.69
N LEU A 55 -28.28 27.21 7.75
CA LEU A 55 -27.65 28.50 7.46
C LEU A 55 -27.84 28.90 5.97
N PRO A 56 -27.92 30.20 5.66
CA PRO A 56 -28.06 30.71 4.29
C PRO A 56 -26.83 30.38 3.41
N PRO A 57 -26.99 30.27 2.08
CA PRO A 57 -25.91 29.84 1.18
C PRO A 57 -24.78 30.88 1.14
N GLN A 58 -23.58 30.50 1.60
CA GLN A 58 -22.37 31.27 1.34
C GLN A 58 -22.04 31.25 -0.17
N PRO A 59 -21.51 32.35 -0.74
CA PRO A 59 -21.01 32.37 -2.11
C PRO A 59 -19.98 31.26 -2.30
N GLN A 60 -20.29 30.31 -3.18
CA GLN A 60 -19.36 29.26 -3.56
C GLN A 60 -18.15 29.92 -4.22
N ALA A 61 -16.97 29.77 -3.61
CA ALA A 61 -15.71 29.92 -4.33
C ALA A 61 -15.75 28.97 -5.55
N PRO A 62 -15.15 29.35 -6.70
CA PRO A 62 -15.16 28.48 -7.87
C PRO A 62 -14.67 27.10 -7.44
N THR A 63 -15.53 26.11 -7.67
CA THR A 63 -15.16 24.70 -7.59
C THR A 63 -14.01 24.48 -8.56
N THR A 64 -12.79 24.57 -8.04
CA THR A 64 -11.63 23.92 -8.64
C THR A 64 -11.86 22.43 -8.44
N THR A 65 -12.55 21.84 -9.40
CA THR A 65 -12.48 20.40 -9.71
C THR A 65 -12.45 20.29 -11.23
N GLY A 66 -11.52 21.03 -11.84
CA GLY A 66 -10.85 20.60 -13.04
C GLY A 66 -9.53 19.98 -12.58
N ASP A 67 -9.05 18.97 -13.30
CA ASP A 67 -7.78 18.26 -13.08
C ASP A 67 -7.84 17.01 -12.19
N THR A 68 -8.75 16.08 -12.50
CA THR A 68 -8.55 14.66 -12.16
C THR A 68 -9.03 13.76 -13.29
N CYS A 69 -8.09 12.97 -13.83
CA CYS A 69 -8.24 11.76 -14.66
C CYS A 69 -9.17 11.82 -15.90
N ILE A 70 -8.59 11.51 -17.06
CA ILE A 70 -9.34 11.04 -18.23
C ILE A 70 -10.32 9.95 -17.75
N ASN A 71 -11.63 10.16 -17.94
CA ASN A 71 -12.68 9.22 -17.49
C ASN A 71 -12.36 7.80 -17.97
N VAL A 72 -12.55 6.78 -17.11
CA VAL A 72 -12.30 5.37 -17.46
C VAL A 72 -13.01 4.96 -18.77
N ALA A 73 -14.20 5.50 -19.03
CA ALA A 73 -14.93 5.29 -20.28
C ALA A 73 -14.13 5.78 -21.50
N VAL A 74 -13.47 6.94 -21.40
CA VAL A 74 -12.63 7.49 -22.48
C VAL A 74 -11.39 6.62 -22.68
N ILE A 75 -10.75 6.15 -21.60
CA ILE A 75 -9.59 5.25 -21.69
C ILE A 75 -9.98 3.95 -22.40
N VAL A 76 -11.13 3.35 -22.04
CA VAL A 76 -11.63 2.12 -22.68
C VAL A 76 -11.92 2.34 -24.17
N GLU A 77 -12.54 3.46 -24.54
CA GLU A 77 -12.79 3.80 -25.95
C GLU A 77 -11.48 3.95 -26.74
N LEU A 78 -10.49 4.65 -26.19
CA LEU A 78 -9.17 4.78 -26.81
C LEU A 78 -8.43 3.45 -26.92
N PHE A 79 -8.53 2.60 -25.89
CA PHE A 79 -7.95 1.25 -25.89
C PHE A 79 -8.54 0.39 -26.99
N ARG A 80 -9.87 0.33 -27.11
CA ARG A 80 -10.55 -0.39 -28.20
C ARG A 80 -10.17 0.14 -29.57
N LYS A 81 -10.03 1.47 -29.70
CA LYS A 81 -9.60 2.13 -30.95
C LYS A 81 -8.18 1.74 -31.37
N GLN A 82 -7.32 1.36 -30.42
CA GLN A 82 -5.96 0.93 -30.71
C GLN A 82 -5.85 -0.55 -31.13
N HIS A 83 -6.98 -1.27 -31.18
CA HIS A 83 -7.06 -2.68 -31.59
C HIS A 83 -6.14 -3.58 -30.75
N PRO A 84 -6.47 -3.77 -29.45
CA PRO A 84 -5.63 -4.54 -28.56
C PRO A 84 -5.51 -5.99 -29.04
N PRO A 85 -4.30 -6.58 -28.95
CA PRO A 85 -4.12 -7.98 -29.32
C PRO A 85 -4.92 -8.88 -28.37
N THR A 86 -5.44 -9.98 -28.91
CA THR A 86 -6.13 -11.00 -28.12
C THR A 86 -5.14 -12.08 -27.71
N PHE A 87 -5.21 -12.56 -26.48
CA PHE A 87 -4.47 -13.73 -26.02
C PHE A 87 -5.40 -14.94 -25.94
N GLU A 88 -5.11 -15.99 -26.69
CA GLU A 88 -5.95 -17.18 -26.75
C GLU A 88 -5.59 -18.25 -25.71
N GLY A 89 -4.67 -17.94 -24.77
CA GLY A 89 -4.30 -18.85 -23.70
C GLY A 89 -3.25 -19.87 -24.11
N SER A 90 -2.16 -19.41 -24.74
CA SER A 90 -1.05 -20.26 -25.16
C SER A 90 -0.22 -20.78 -23.99
N ILE A 91 0.44 -21.94 -24.20
CA ILE A 91 1.42 -22.50 -23.26
C ILE A 91 2.84 -22.04 -23.56
N ASP A 92 3.07 -21.39 -24.70
CA ASP A 92 4.37 -20.83 -25.03
C ASP A 92 4.56 -19.51 -24.25
N PRO A 93 5.53 -19.43 -23.32
CA PRO A 93 5.77 -18.20 -22.58
C PRO A 93 6.02 -17.02 -23.54
N LEU A 94 6.78 -17.24 -24.62
CA LEU A 94 7.16 -16.18 -25.58
C LEU A 94 5.94 -15.50 -26.21
N GLU A 95 4.87 -16.26 -26.44
CA GLU A 95 3.62 -15.72 -26.99
C GLU A 95 2.88 -14.85 -25.97
N ALA A 96 2.88 -15.26 -24.69
CA ALA A 96 2.31 -14.45 -23.61
C ALA A 96 3.13 -13.17 -23.40
N GLU A 97 4.46 -13.24 -23.49
CA GLU A 97 5.32 -12.06 -23.41
C GLU A 97 5.10 -11.10 -24.58
N ASP A 98 5.02 -11.58 -25.82
CA ASP A 98 4.71 -10.74 -27.00
C ASP A 98 3.35 -10.04 -26.86
N TRP A 99 2.34 -10.78 -26.39
CA TRP A 99 1.03 -10.23 -26.09
C TRP A 99 1.10 -9.12 -25.01
N LEU A 100 1.81 -9.36 -23.91
CA LEU A 100 1.99 -8.37 -22.84
C LEU A 100 2.68 -7.10 -23.37
N VAL A 101 3.77 -7.24 -24.12
CA VAL A 101 4.48 -6.10 -24.75
C VAL A 101 3.54 -5.32 -25.67
N GLY A 102 2.71 -6.03 -26.44
CA GLY A 102 1.69 -5.41 -27.28
C GLY A 102 0.68 -4.58 -26.48
N ILE A 103 0.18 -5.11 -25.36
CA ILE A 103 -0.77 -4.42 -24.48
C ILE A 103 -0.11 -3.22 -23.78
N GLU A 104 1.11 -3.37 -23.26
CA GLU A 104 1.87 -2.29 -22.61
C GLU A 104 2.11 -1.12 -23.56
N ARG A 105 2.45 -1.41 -24.82
CA ARG A 105 2.60 -0.38 -25.86
C ARG A 105 1.33 0.44 -26.07
N ILE A 106 0.16 -0.18 -25.93
CA ILE A 106 -1.12 0.53 -26.05
C ILE A 106 -1.36 1.44 -24.85
N PHE A 107 -1.05 0.97 -23.63
CA PHE A 107 -1.15 1.80 -22.44
C PHE A 107 -0.22 3.02 -22.49
N ASP A 108 0.96 2.88 -23.10
CA ASP A 108 1.88 4.00 -23.34
C ASP A 108 1.33 5.00 -24.35
N LEU A 109 0.70 4.53 -25.43
CA LEU A 109 0.11 5.40 -26.45
C LEU A 109 -1.10 6.19 -25.94
N ILE A 110 -1.89 5.60 -25.04
CA ILE A 110 -3.08 6.23 -24.45
C ILE A 110 -2.71 7.18 -23.31
N ASP A 111 -1.43 7.18 -22.91
CA ASP A 111 -0.91 7.93 -21.77
C ASP A 111 -1.72 7.61 -20.50
N CYS A 112 -1.80 6.31 -20.19
CA CYS A 112 -2.66 5.81 -19.12
C CYS A 112 -2.37 6.55 -17.79
N PRO A 113 -3.35 7.27 -17.22
CA PRO A 113 -3.11 8.15 -16.06
C PRO A 113 -2.67 7.37 -14.82
N ASP A 114 -3.07 6.10 -14.69
CA ASP A 114 -2.61 5.23 -13.60
C ASP A 114 -1.11 4.92 -13.70
N LYS A 115 -0.58 4.68 -14.91
CA LYS A 115 0.87 4.51 -15.12
C LYS A 115 1.61 5.78 -14.73
N LYS A 116 1.13 6.96 -15.17
CA LYS A 116 1.73 8.25 -14.81
C LYS A 116 1.67 8.56 -13.34
N LYS A 117 0.58 8.20 -12.68
CA LYS A 117 0.46 8.33 -11.23
C LYS A 117 1.48 7.45 -10.50
N LYS A 118 1.70 6.22 -10.96
CA LYS A 118 2.68 5.29 -10.38
C LYS A 118 4.12 5.74 -10.63
N GLU A 119 4.43 6.25 -11.82
CA GLU A 119 5.71 6.91 -12.12
C GLU A 119 5.98 8.09 -11.16
N ALA A 120 4.99 8.97 -10.96
CA ALA A 120 5.11 10.09 -10.04
C ALA A 120 5.26 9.65 -8.58
N GLU A 121 4.56 8.58 -8.18
CA GLU A 121 4.68 7.96 -6.85
C GLU A 121 6.11 7.46 -6.63
N PHE A 122 6.75 6.82 -7.62
CA PHE A 122 8.15 6.41 -7.54
C PHE A 122 9.10 7.60 -7.39
N LEU A 123 8.96 8.62 -8.25
CA LEU A 123 9.89 9.77 -8.26
C LEU A 123 9.83 10.61 -6.98
N THR A 124 8.72 10.53 -6.25
CA THR A 124 8.54 11.20 -4.95
C THR A 124 8.70 10.24 -3.76
N LEU A 125 9.01 8.97 -4.03
CA LEU A 125 9.14 7.95 -3.00
C LEU A 125 10.37 8.24 -2.14
N THR A 126 10.11 8.54 -0.87
CA THR A 126 11.13 8.66 0.16
C THR A 126 10.75 7.77 1.33
N GLN A 127 11.76 7.25 2.04
CA GLN A 127 11.54 6.43 3.22
C GLN A 127 10.83 7.24 4.32
N GLY A 128 11.29 8.47 4.57
CA GLY A 128 10.73 9.31 5.64
C GLY A 128 10.70 8.58 6.98
N SER A 129 9.50 8.37 7.52
CA SER A 129 9.28 7.68 8.80
C SER A 129 8.96 6.18 8.68
N ILE A 130 8.84 5.63 7.47
CA ILE A 130 8.50 4.21 7.30
C ILE A 130 9.72 3.33 7.56
N SER A 131 9.47 2.06 7.90
CA SER A 131 10.55 1.09 8.10
C SER A 131 11.33 0.86 6.81
N LEU A 132 12.61 0.51 6.92
CA LEU A 132 13.44 0.23 5.73
C LEU A 132 12.83 -0.89 4.88
N THR A 133 12.31 -1.95 5.52
CA THR A 133 11.64 -3.06 4.83
C THR A 133 10.39 -2.62 4.08
N GLU A 134 9.58 -1.73 4.66
CA GLU A 134 8.39 -1.24 3.96
C GLU A 134 8.73 -0.28 2.82
N TYR A 135 9.80 0.49 2.96
CA TYR A 135 10.36 1.28 1.87
C TYR A 135 10.87 0.40 0.73
N GLU A 136 11.61 -0.65 1.05
CA GLU A 136 12.11 -1.66 0.09
C GLU A 136 10.96 -2.28 -0.71
N CYS A 137 9.91 -2.76 -0.04
CA CYS A 137 8.74 -3.32 -0.74
C CYS A 137 8.08 -2.31 -1.70
N LYS A 138 7.92 -1.05 -1.28
CA LYS A 138 7.35 0.00 -2.15
C LYS A 138 8.26 0.33 -3.32
N PHE A 139 9.57 0.38 -3.07
CA PHE A 139 10.55 0.67 -4.10
C PHE A 139 10.55 -0.40 -5.17
N GLU A 140 10.50 -1.68 -4.79
CA GLU A 140 10.43 -2.79 -5.74
C GLU A 140 9.14 -2.77 -6.55
N ASP A 141 7.99 -2.64 -5.90
CA ASP A 141 6.67 -2.53 -6.56
C ASP A 141 6.64 -1.39 -7.59
N LEU A 142 7.12 -0.21 -7.20
CA LEU A 142 7.07 0.98 -8.04
C LEU A 142 8.17 1.02 -9.11
N SER A 143 9.28 0.30 -8.92
CA SER A 143 10.41 0.31 -9.87
C SER A 143 10.02 -0.20 -11.26
N HIS A 144 9.01 -1.07 -11.35
CA HIS A 144 8.49 -1.60 -12.61
C HIS A 144 7.86 -0.51 -13.50
N TYR A 145 7.37 0.58 -12.91
CA TYR A 145 6.73 1.66 -13.66
C TYR A 145 7.72 2.67 -14.22
N VAL A 146 8.98 2.64 -13.78
CA VAL A 146 10.04 3.60 -14.15
C VAL A 146 11.29 2.91 -14.69
N PRO A 147 11.19 2.01 -15.68
CA PRO A 147 12.33 1.23 -16.15
C PRO A 147 13.50 2.10 -16.63
N THR A 148 13.24 3.34 -17.07
CA THR A 148 14.26 4.31 -17.49
C THR A 148 15.19 4.81 -16.36
N PHE A 149 14.74 4.72 -15.10
CA PHE A 149 15.50 5.14 -13.91
C PHE A 149 16.18 3.95 -13.21
N VAL A 150 15.77 2.72 -13.51
CA VAL A 150 16.27 1.49 -12.90
C VAL A 150 16.78 0.49 -13.94
N ASP A 151 17.14 0.96 -15.13
CA ASP A 151 17.64 0.17 -16.27
C ASP A 151 19.04 -0.42 -16.00
N THR A 152 19.77 0.14 -15.05
CA THR A 152 21.07 -0.38 -14.60
C THR A 152 21.10 -0.51 -13.09
N GLU A 153 21.88 -1.46 -12.59
CA GLU A 153 22.08 -1.66 -11.16
C GLU A 153 22.59 -0.40 -10.46
N GLU A 154 23.47 0.37 -11.12
CA GLU A 154 24.02 1.61 -10.57
C GLU A 154 22.94 2.70 -10.44
N LYS A 155 22.12 2.91 -11.48
CA LYS A 155 21.03 3.89 -11.41
C LYS A 155 19.98 3.48 -10.38
N LYS A 156 19.63 2.19 -10.32
CA LYS A 156 18.70 1.64 -9.31
C LYS A 156 19.24 1.85 -7.89
N ALA A 157 20.53 1.58 -7.68
CA ALA A 157 21.21 1.83 -6.40
C ALA A 157 21.15 3.30 -6.01
N ARG A 158 21.40 4.22 -6.96
CA ARG A 158 21.34 5.67 -6.72
C ARG A 158 19.93 6.15 -6.40
N CYS A 159 18.91 5.66 -7.09
CA CYS A 159 17.52 5.98 -6.78
C CYS A 159 17.15 5.52 -5.36
N PHE A 160 17.53 4.30 -4.98
CA PHE A 160 17.29 3.80 -3.63
C PHE A 160 18.04 4.62 -2.58
N GLU A 161 19.34 4.86 -2.78
CA GLU A 161 20.18 5.68 -1.87
C GLU A 161 19.60 7.08 -1.65
N GLN A 162 19.11 7.74 -2.71
CA GLN A 162 18.53 9.08 -2.62
C GLN A 162 17.21 9.12 -1.85
N GLY A 163 16.39 8.07 -1.95
CA GLY A 163 15.13 7.98 -1.23
C GLY A 163 15.26 7.51 0.23
N LEU A 164 16.44 7.03 0.65
CA LEU A 164 16.71 6.67 2.04
C LEU A 164 16.65 7.89 2.97
N ARG A 165 16.20 7.67 4.20
CA ARG A 165 16.25 8.69 5.26
C ARG A 165 17.69 9.06 5.61
N ASP A 166 17.91 10.30 6.07
CA ASP A 166 19.25 10.90 6.20
C ASP A 166 20.27 10.08 6.99
N ASP A 167 19.88 9.45 8.10
CA ASP A 167 20.78 8.64 8.92
C ASP A 167 21.30 7.40 8.18
N LEU A 168 20.44 6.75 7.39
CA LEU A 168 20.82 5.59 6.59
C LEU A 168 21.58 6.02 5.35
N ARG A 169 21.12 7.07 4.66
CA ARG A 169 21.77 7.61 3.47
C ARG A 169 23.21 8.01 3.76
N GLN A 170 23.46 8.69 4.87
CA GLN A 170 24.81 9.10 5.27
C GLN A 170 25.73 7.90 5.57
N ALA A 171 25.19 6.79 6.06
CA ALA A 171 25.95 5.58 6.34
C ALA A 171 26.28 4.76 5.07
N VAL A 172 25.48 4.92 4.01
CA VAL A 172 25.61 4.22 2.73
C VAL A 172 26.50 5.01 1.77
N VAL A 173 26.25 6.32 1.60
CA VAL A 173 26.90 7.17 0.58
C VAL A 173 28.43 7.22 0.71
N VAL A 174 28.95 7.07 1.93
CA VAL A 174 30.40 7.06 2.22
C VAL A 174 31.12 5.87 1.57
N LEU A 175 30.40 4.80 1.23
CA LEU A 175 30.98 3.57 0.70
C LEU A 175 30.94 3.47 -0.83
N GLU A 176 30.31 4.43 -1.52
CA GLU A 176 30.24 4.49 -3.00
C GLU A 176 29.85 3.15 -3.66
N LEU A 177 28.81 2.50 -3.13
CA LEU A 177 28.36 1.18 -3.59
C LEU A 177 27.69 1.27 -4.97
N GLY A 178 28.00 0.31 -5.85
CA GLY A 178 27.59 0.33 -7.26
C GLY A 178 26.36 -0.52 -7.58
N THR A 179 25.89 -1.34 -6.62
CA THR A 179 24.75 -2.24 -6.84
C THR A 179 23.65 -2.02 -5.81
N TYR A 180 22.40 -2.27 -6.23
CA TYR A 180 21.23 -2.11 -5.36
C TYR A 180 21.31 -2.99 -4.13
N HIS A 181 21.73 -4.24 -4.30
CA HIS A 181 21.84 -5.22 -3.22
C HIS A 181 22.89 -4.81 -2.16
N GLU A 182 24.05 -4.27 -2.57
CA GLU A 182 25.06 -3.79 -1.63
C GLU A 182 24.55 -2.61 -0.80
N VAL A 183 23.90 -1.64 -1.46
CA VAL A 183 23.27 -0.49 -0.81
C VAL A 183 22.22 -0.95 0.20
N LEU A 184 21.34 -1.87 -0.19
CA LEU A 184 20.29 -2.41 0.67
C LEU A 184 20.87 -3.15 1.89
N ALA A 185 21.82 -4.06 1.68
CA ALA A 185 22.46 -4.81 2.76
C ALA A 185 23.15 -3.86 3.75
N LYS A 186 23.79 -2.80 3.25
CA LYS A 186 24.40 -1.79 4.10
C LYS A 186 23.36 -0.98 4.87
N ALA A 187 22.28 -0.57 4.22
CA ALA A 187 21.19 0.18 4.86
C ALA A 187 20.53 -0.66 5.97
N GLN A 188 20.32 -1.95 5.75
CA GLN A 188 19.79 -2.88 6.77
C GLN A 188 20.72 -2.99 7.98
N LEU A 189 22.04 -3.10 7.76
CA LEU A 189 23.02 -3.12 8.84
C LEU A 189 23.04 -1.79 9.63
N ALA A 190 22.92 -0.66 8.93
CA ALA A 190 22.85 0.66 9.54
C ALA A 190 21.55 0.86 10.35
N ASP A 191 20.40 0.42 9.83
CA ASP A 191 19.10 0.49 10.53
C ASP A 191 19.14 -0.37 11.80
N PHE A 192 19.71 -1.58 11.72
CA PHE A 192 19.90 -2.43 12.89
C PHE A 192 20.82 -1.76 13.92
N LYS A 193 21.97 -1.22 13.52
CA LYS A 193 22.92 -0.53 14.41
C LYS A 193 22.32 0.72 15.07
N GLY A 194 21.48 1.46 14.35
CA GLY A 194 20.77 2.64 14.86
C GLY A 194 19.86 2.32 16.04
N ARG A 195 19.20 1.14 16.02
CA ARG A 195 18.35 0.66 17.12
C ARG A 195 19.11 0.40 18.42
N PHE A 196 20.37 -0.04 18.34
CA PHE A 196 21.22 -0.26 19.53
C PHE A 196 21.96 0.99 20.00
N SER A 197 22.26 1.93 19.11
CA SER A 197 22.97 3.17 19.48
C SER A 197 22.09 4.17 20.26
N GLY A 198 20.77 3.99 20.29
CA GLY A 198 19.83 4.81 21.06
C GLY A 198 19.99 4.71 22.58
N GLU A 199 20.55 3.61 23.10
CA GLU A 199 20.70 3.38 24.55
C GLU A 199 22.03 3.91 25.13
N GLY A 200 23.04 4.15 24.28
CA GLY A 200 24.39 4.57 24.73
C GLY A 200 24.49 6.03 25.22
N LYS A 201 23.59 6.92 24.79
CA LYS A 201 23.65 8.35 25.16
C LYS A 201 23.15 8.62 26.58
N GLN A 202 22.17 7.84 27.08
CA GLN A 202 21.65 8.05 28.44
C GLN A 202 22.61 7.49 29.50
N GLN A 203 23.29 6.36 29.24
CA GLN A 203 24.28 5.82 30.17
C GLN A 203 25.55 6.69 30.26
N GLN A 204 26.01 7.30 29.16
CA GLN A 204 27.16 8.21 29.21
C GLN A 204 26.84 9.48 30.02
N SER A 205 25.63 10.05 29.86
CA SER A 205 25.18 11.17 30.70
C SER A 205 25.05 10.80 32.18
N LEU A 206 24.59 9.58 32.52
CA LEU A 206 24.53 9.08 33.89
C LEU A 206 25.92 8.77 34.48
N VAL A 207 26.87 8.32 33.66
CA VAL A 207 28.26 8.08 34.09
C VAL A 207 29.00 9.40 34.32
N GLU A 208 28.81 10.40 33.46
CA GLU A 208 29.39 11.74 33.64
C GLU A 208 28.77 12.47 34.83
N LYS A 209 27.48 12.29 35.09
CA LYS A 209 26.82 12.88 36.27
C LYS A 209 27.39 12.31 37.58
N ARG A 210 27.62 11.00 37.66
CA ARG A 210 28.31 10.37 38.81
C ARG A 210 29.76 10.87 38.95
N LYS A 211 30.48 10.98 37.83
CA LYS A 211 31.87 11.45 37.81
C LYS A 211 32.03 12.92 38.25
N TRP A 212 31.03 13.76 37.99
CA TRP A 212 30.99 15.16 38.44
C TRP A 212 30.69 15.28 39.95
N GLU A 213 29.78 14.46 40.48
CA GLU A 213 29.42 14.48 41.91
C GLU A 213 30.56 13.96 42.81
N ASP A 214 31.29 12.92 42.38
CA ASP A 214 32.46 12.41 43.08
C ASP A 214 33.62 13.42 43.13
N ASN A 215 33.79 14.25 42.10
CA ASN A 215 34.86 15.25 42.05
C ASN A 215 34.59 16.44 43.00
N LYS A 216 33.32 16.80 43.19
CA LYS A 216 32.91 17.90 44.07
C LYS A 216 33.08 17.58 45.56
N GLY A 217 33.07 16.29 45.93
CA GLY A 217 33.30 15.82 47.30
C GLY A 217 34.77 15.83 47.73
N LYS A 218 35.71 15.70 46.79
CA LYS A 218 37.15 15.69 47.08
C LYS A 218 37.74 17.09 47.24
N GLU A 219 37.21 18.08 46.54
CA GLU A 219 37.66 19.48 46.68
C GLU A 219 37.40 20.00 48.11
N LYS A 220 36.24 19.68 48.71
CA LYS A 220 35.86 20.14 50.07
C LYS A 220 36.67 19.58 51.22
N GLN A 221 37.40 18.47 51.06
CA GLN A 221 38.25 17.92 52.12
C GLN A 221 39.62 18.58 52.21
N ASP A 222 40.10 19.21 51.13
CA ASP A 222 41.43 19.81 51.11
C ASP A 222 41.47 21.15 51.88
N TYR A 223 40.38 21.92 51.85
CA TYR A 223 40.29 23.19 52.57
C TYR A 223 40.15 23.02 54.10
N ALA A 224 39.75 21.86 54.59
CA ALA A 224 39.57 21.59 56.02
C ALA A 224 40.88 21.17 56.73
N LYS A 225 41.92 20.78 55.98
CA LYS A 225 43.21 20.33 56.55
C LYS A 225 44.26 21.44 56.74
N LYS A 226 44.01 22.67 56.27
CA LYS A 226 45.02 23.76 56.27
C LYS A 226 44.86 24.80 57.39
N GLY A 227 43.95 24.60 58.35
CA GLY A 227 43.64 25.58 59.40
C GLY A 227 43.89 25.08 60.82
N ARG A 228 45.14 24.79 61.21
CA ARG A 228 45.52 24.74 62.64
C ARG A 228 46.99 25.12 62.84
N VAL A 229 47.26 26.42 62.85
CA VAL A 229 48.42 26.98 63.54
C VAL A 229 47.86 28.05 64.47
N GLY A 230 47.77 27.72 65.76
CA GLY A 230 47.42 28.70 66.79
C GLY A 230 48.66 29.53 67.14
N PRO A 231 48.54 30.85 67.34
CA PRO A 231 49.63 31.62 67.92
C PRO A 231 49.69 31.38 69.44
N THR A 232 50.92 31.34 69.92
CA THR A 232 51.35 31.22 71.32
C THR A 232 51.28 32.55 72.04
#